data_AF-A0A3S1DYV0-F1
#
_entry.id   AF-A0A3S1DYV0-F1
#
_cell.length_a   1.000
_cell.length_b   1.000
_cell.length_c   1.000
_cell.angle_alpha   90.00
_cell.angle_beta   90.00
_cell.angle_gamma   90.00
#
_symmetry.space_group_name_H-M   'P 1'
#
loop_
_entity.id
_entity.type
_entity.pdbx_description
1 polymer ?
#
loop_
_entity_poly.entity_id
_entity_poly.type
_entity_poly.pdbx_seq_one_letter_code
_entity_poly.pdbx_strand_id
1 'polypeptide(L)' 'MRIIETKNDIVNLRRAEVLPSAFLIHVEDYFNQLRTELEDEAEHQFNLGENGFIVLLEMDDNVRDLRSTGLAAESGGLA' A
#
# COMPACT_ATOMS: atom_id res chain seq x y z
N MET A 1 -6.06 -6.32 -7.72
CA MET A 1 -4.94 -5.41 -7.39
C MET A 1 -5.52 -4.28 -6.56
N ARG A 2 -4.88 -3.92 -5.45
CA ARG A 2 -5.37 -2.87 -4.55
C ARG A 2 -4.23 -1.93 -4.17
N ILE A 3 -4.50 -0.64 -4.15
CA ILE A 3 -3.55 0.41 -3.75
C ILE A 3 -3.96 0.91 -2.38
N ILE A 4 -2.99 1.04 -1.48
CA ILE A 4 -3.16 1.59 -0.13
C ILE A 4 -2.31 2.84 -0.04
N GLU A 5 -2.95 3.96 0.23
CA GLU A 5 -2.32 5.26 0.44
C GLU A 5 -2.53 5.72 1.88
N THR A 6 -3.69 5.38 2.47
CA THR A 6 -4.11 5.86 3.78
C THR A 6 -4.47 4.72 4.73
N LYS A 7 -4.48 5.03 6.03
CA LYS A 7 -5.01 4.11 7.06
C LYS A 7 -6.47 3.72 6.79
N ASN A 8 -7.25 4.62 6.20
CA ASN A 8 -8.66 4.37 5.89
C ASN A 8 -8.82 3.28 4.83
N ASP A 9 -7.88 3.14 3.90
CA ASP A 9 -7.91 2.07 2.89
C ASP A 9 -7.80 0.70 3.56
N ILE A 10 -6.91 0.55 4.55
CA ILE A 10 -6.77 -0.69 5.34
C ILE A 10 -8.07 -0.98 6.12
N VAL A 11 -8.69 0.05 6.72
CA VAL A 11 -9.98 -0.10 7.43
C VAL A 11 -11.08 -0.54 6.48
N ASN A 12 -11.15 0.02 5.28
CA ASN A 12 -12.13 -0.35 4.27
C ASN A 12 -11.92 -1.79 3.78
N LEU A 13 -10.67 -2.21 3.57
CA LEU A 13 -10.33 -3.59 3.20
C LEU A 13 -10.71 -4.59 4.29
N ARG A 14 -10.49 -4.22 5.56
CA ARG A 14 -10.89 -5.04 6.71
C ARG A 14 -12.42 -5.19 6.79
N ARG A 15 -13.16 -4.10 6.58
CA ARG A 15 -14.63 -4.12 6.57
C ARG A 15 -15.23 -4.89 5.40
N ALA A 16 -14.56 -4.87 4.26
CA ALA A 16 -15.02 -5.59 3.08
C ALA A 16 -14.78 -7.10 3.16
N GLU A 17 -13.99 -7.57 4.14
CA GLU A 17 -13.65 -9.00 4.35
C GLU A 17 -13.07 -9.68 3.10
N VAL A 18 -12.47 -8.89 2.19
CA VAL A 18 -11.94 -9.36 0.90
C VAL A 18 -10.55 -9.99 1.00
N LEU A 19 -9.87 -9.80 2.13
CA LEU A 19 -8.52 -10.31 2.38
C LEU A 19 -8.45 -10.95 3.77
N PRO A 20 -7.58 -11.95 3.98
CA PRO A 20 -7.40 -12.56 5.28
C PRO A 20 -7.00 -11.54 6.34
N SER A 21 -7.66 -11.55 7.50
CA SER A 21 -7.39 -10.59 8.58
C SER A 21 -5.94 -10.62 9.05
N ALA A 22 -5.30 -11.80 9.09
CA ALA A 22 -3.89 -11.92 9.44
C ALA A 22 -2.97 -11.20 8.44
N PHE A 23 -3.29 -11.25 7.15
CA PHE A 23 -2.55 -10.51 6.13
C PHE A 23 -2.73 -9.00 6.29
N LEU A 24 -3.96 -8.54 6.54
CA LEU A 24 -4.23 -7.13 6.78
C LEU A 24 -3.53 -6.58 8.04
N ILE A 25 -3.35 -7.40 9.08
CA ILE A 25 -2.55 -7.03 10.26
C ILE A 25 -1.11 -6.76 9.85
N HIS A 26 -0.49 -7.65 9.05
CA HIS A 26 0.87 -7.43 8.58
C HIS A 26 1.02 -6.18 7.70
N VAL A 27 0.04 -5.92 6.83
CA VAL A 27 0.01 -4.70 6.00
C VAL A 27 -0.09 -3.45 6.88
N GLU A 28 -0.91 -3.51 7.93
CA GLU A 28 -1.07 -2.41 8.88
C GLU A 28 0.19 -2.15 9.71
N ASP A 29 0.87 -3.20 10.16
CA ASP A 29 2.13 -3.09 10.87
C ASP A 29 3.21 -2.44 10.00
N TYR A 30 3.30 -2.85 8.73
CA TYR A 30 4.23 -2.26 7.77
C TYR A 30 3.90 -0.79 7.48
N PHE A 31 2.63 -0.45 7.30
CA PHE A 31 2.19 0.94 7.14
C PHE A 31 2.61 1.82 8.33
N ASN A 32 2.50 1.30 9.55
CA ASN A 32 2.92 2.01 10.76
C ASN A 32 4.45 2.14 10.87
N GLN A 33 5.22 1.17 10.36
CA GLN A 33 6.68 1.26 10.26
C GLN A 33 7.08 2.38 9.30
N LEU A 34 6.49 2.43 8.11
CA LEU A 34 6.73 3.49 7.14
C LEU A 34 6.43 4.88 7.70
N ARG A 35 5.33 5.03 8.45
CA ARG A 35 5.03 6.28 9.15
C ARG A 35 6.16 6.72 10.09
N THR A 36 6.71 5.77 10.83
CA THR A 36 7.79 6.01 11.79
C THR A 36 9.07 6.41 11.08
N GLU A 37 9.41 5.74 9.97
CA GLU A 37 10.58 6.03 9.14
C GLU A 37 10.49 7.38 8.42
N LEU A 38 9.28 7.82 8.06
CA LEU A 38 9.02 9.11 7.43
C LEU A 38 8.84 10.26 8.43
N GLU A 39 9.06 10.01 9.72
CA GLU A 39 8.95 11.00 10.81
C GLU A 39 7.59 11.72 10.89
N ASP A 40 6.50 11.10 10.42
CA ASP A 40 5.15 11.68 10.50
C ASP A 40 4.47 11.32 11.82
N GLU A 41 4.52 12.27 12.77
CA GLU A 41 3.90 12.13 14.09
C GLU A 41 2.36 12.10 14.06
N ALA A 42 1.71 12.49 12.96
CA ALA A 42 0.25 12.62 12.86
C ALA A 42 -0.41 11.35 12.28
N GLU A 43 -0.67 10.35 13.14
CA GLU A 43 -1.25 9.05 12.76
C GLU A 43 -2.54 9.13 11.92
N HIS A 44 -3.37 10.15 12.15
CA HIS A 44 -4.65 10.33 11.46
C HIS A 44 -4.56 11.15 10.16
N GLN A 45 -3.41 11.77 9.88
CA GLN A 45 -3.15 12.50 8.63
C GLN A 45 -2.11 11.82 7.75
N PHE A 46 -1.37 10.84 8.28
CA PHE A 46 -0.36 10.12 7.53
C PHE A 46 -0.97 9.45 6.29
N ASN A 47 -0.42 9.83 5.15
CA ASN A 47 -0.73 9.33 3.82
C ASN A 47 0.59 9.04 3.10
N LEU A 48 0.68 7.90 2.44
CA LEU A 48 1.82 7.54 1.61
C LEU A 48 1.96 8.44 0.39
N GLY A 49 0.88 9.00 -0.17
CA GLY A 49 0.84 10.05 -1.20
C GLY A 49 2.15 10.37 -1.93
N GLU A 50 2.79 11.49 -1.57
CA GLU A 50 4.07 11.95 -2.19
C GLU A 50 5.26 11.03 -1.91
N ASN A 51 5.17 10.17 -0.90
CA ASN A 51 6.17 9.18 -0.51
C ASN A 51 5.96 7.81 -1.17
N GLY A 52 4.87 7.62 -1.94
CA GLY A 52 4.56 6.39 -2.66
C GLY A 52 3.22 5.76 -2.25
N PHE A 53 3.12 4.44 -2.42
CA PHE A 53 1.92 3.66 -2.09
C PHE A 53 2.27 2.18 -1.86
N ILE A 54 1.41 1.47 -1.14
CA ILE A 54 1.51 0.01 -0.99
C ILE A 54 0.60 -0.64 -2.04
N VAL A 55 1.11 -1.62 -2.79
CA VAL A 55 0.32 -2.44 -3.72
C VAL A 55 0.12 -3.83 -3.15
N LEU A 56 -1.14 -4.26 -3.06
CA LEU A 56 -1.50 -5.64 -2.77
C LEU A 56 -1.84 -6.36 -4.08
N LEU A 57 -1.14 -7.48 -4.31
CA LEU A 57 -1.26 -8.32 -5.51
C LEU A 57 -1.85 -9.69 -5.17
N GLU A 58 -2.79 -10.14 -5.99
CA GLU A 58 -3.36 -11.49 -6.01
C GLU A 58 -2.85 -12.26 -7.24
N MET A 59 -3.04 -13.59 -7.27
CA MET A 59 -2.50 -14.50 -8.30
C MET A 59 -2.87 -14.12 -9.75
N ASP A 60 -3.98 -13.39 -9.95
CA ASP A 60 -4.49 -13.00 -11.27
C ASP A 60 -4.27 -11.51 -11.60
N ASP A 61 -3.54 -10.79 -10.74
CA ASP A 61 -3.32 -9.36 -10.94
C ASP A 61 -2.30 -9.08 -12.04
N ASN A 62 -2.67 -8.18 -12.95
CA ASN A 62 -1.79 -7.73 -14.02
C ASN A 62 -0.86 -6.62 -13.54
N VAL A 63 0.37 -6.98 -13.17
CA VAL A 63 1.42 -6.02 -12.77
C VAL A 63 1.79 -5.00 -13.85
N ARG A 64 1.39 -5.20 -15.12
CA ARG A 64 1.58 -4.18 -16.17
C ARG A 64 0.68 -2.96 -15.97
N ASP A 65 -0.38 -3.08 -15.18
CA ASP A 65 -1.26 -1.96 -14.85
C ASP A 65 -0.59 -1.00 -13.84
N LEU A 66 0.55 -1.38 -13.26
CA LEU A 66 1.42 -0.50 -12.47
C LEU A 66 2.38 0.34 -13.33
N ARG A 67 2.40 0.14 -14.66
CA ARG A 67 3.25 0.94 -15.56
C ARG A 67 2.84 2.41 -15.60
N SER A 68 1.57 2.72 -15.36
CA SER A 68 1.08 4.10 -15.26
C SER A 68 1.47 4.79 -13.94
N THR A 69 2.01 4.04 -12.96
CA THR A 69 2.46 4.57 -11.66
C THR A 69 3.97 4.59 -11.50
N GLY A 70 4.73 4.48 -12.61
CA GLY A 70 6.20 4.60 -12.62
C GLY A 70 6.97 3.28 -12.50
N LEU A 71 6.29 2.15 -12.29
CA LEU A 71 6.91 0.81 -12.27
C LEU A 71 7.05 0.21 -13.69
N ALA A 72 7.40 1.06 -14.66
CA ALA A 72 7.62 0.62 -16.02
C ALA A 72 8.81 -0.33 -16.08
N ALA A 73 8.61 -1.49 -16.71
CA ALA A 73 9.61 -2.54 -16.87
C ALA A 73 10.91 -2.11 -17.61
N GLU A 74 10.97 -0.86 -18.08
CA GLU A 74 12.12 -0.27 -18.76
C GLU A 74 13.13 0.34 -17.79
N SER A 75 12.76 0.57 -16.52
CA SER A 75 13.63 1.12 -15.48
C SER A 75 14.06 0.12 -14.39
N GLY A 76 13.74 -1.17 -14.54
CA GLY A 76 14.32 -2.21 -13.66
C GLY A 76 13.79 -2.22 -12.21
N GLY A 77 12.57 -1.74 -11.96
CA GLY A 77 11.99 -1.66 -10.61
C GLY A 77 12.19 -0.29 -9.97
N LEU A 78 11.84 -0.19 -8.67
CA LEU A 78 11.91 1.05 -7.88
C LEU A 78 13.28 1.72 -8.06
N ALA A 79 13.28 2.89 -8.70
CA ALA A 79 14.45 3.76 -8.82
C ALA A 79 14.47 4.77 -7.67
#